data_AF-A0A951V830-F1
#
_entry.id   AF-A0A951V830-F1
#
_cell.length_a   1.000
_cell.length_b   1.000
_cell.length_c   1.000
_cell.angle_alpha   90.00
_cell.angle_beta   90.00
_cell.angle_gamma   90.00
#
_symmetry.space_group_name_H-M   'P 1'
#
loop_
_entity.id
_entity.type
_entity.pdbx_description
1 polymer ?
#
loop_
_entity_poly.entity_id
_entity_poly.type
_entity_poly.pdbx_seq_one_letter_code
_entity_poly.pdbx_strand_id
1 'polypeptide(L)'
;MIQLSKQNILEAFTFIDKNGVPSKRRASKYNLYYNHKHYPPKYVLSIASKIATGIELLPSQFNGGKQTNNLLTKLGFTIRAGRKTFEASKPKAKTIRICTALFQIQSNNWDKIINSNKIGLLSNILSHLPKETDILVLPAGFLNSISRRPETIFNETEKGIIKLIKKFNTNLFICLGIDGRNKTDQLALTITSSGIVAIARKFHHNTNSVDLAENAFALEHNKQRQFLIKGKRPYLAVCYDIFGISRLKLVNEINCDFIIGVIHGFDNKRRGDSDFARKGLAGASKQWGVHTYASAVFQENRNPTNWPSGVKWKHGNASVKGFKYDQIKISSDLHILPSEIATVYMRYYVE
;
A
#
# COMPACT_ATOMS: atom_id res chain seq x y z
N MET A 1 -6.38 -7.17 46.31
CA MET A 1 -6.28 -6.87 44.86
C MET A 1 -5.28 -5.73 44.69
N ILE A 2 -4.26 -5.87 43.84
CA ILE A 2 -3.31 -4.78 43.58
C ILE A 2 -4.05 -3.66 42.84
N GLN A 3 -4.01 -2.45 43.41
CA GLN A 3 -4.63 -1.28 42.82
C GLN A 3 -3.64 -0.64 41.86
N LEU A 4 -3.90 -0.76 40.56
CA LEU A 4 -3.06 -0.17 39.51
C LEU A 4 -3.72 1.08 38.95
N SER A 5 -2.93 2.14 38.78
CA SER A 5 -3.38 3.38 38.14
C SER A 5 -3.07 3.37 36.64
N LYS A 6 -3.73 4.27 35.90
CA LYS A 6 -3.40 4.51 34.48
C LYS A 6 -1.93 4.91 34.30
N GLN A 7 -1.38 5.68 35.24
CA GLN A 7 0.01 6.13 35.21
C GLN A 7 1.00 4.96 35.28
N ASN A 8 0.75 3.96 36.15
CA ASN A 8 1.61 2.77 36.22
C ASN A 8 1.64 1.99 34.90
N ILE A 9 0.52 1.98 34.17
CA ILE A 9 0.45 1.35 32.84
C ILE A 9 1.28 2.13 31.82
N LEU A 10 1.22 3.47 31.84
CA LEU A 10 2.01 4.32 30.95
C LEU A 10 3.52 4.14 31.18
N GLU A 11 3.95 4.11 32.43
CA GLU A 11 5.35 3.86 32.79
C GLU A 11 5.79 2.44 32.40
N ALA A 12 4.89 1.46 32.49
CA ALA A 12 5.16 0.11 32.00
C ALA A 12 5.42 0.08 30.49
N PHE A 13 4.76 0.92 29.69
CA PHE A 13 5.08 1.05 28.26
C PHE A 13 6.48 1.60 28.05
N THR A 14 6.86 2.66 28.76
CA THR A 14 8.23 3.22 28.69
C THR A 14 9.29 2.17 29.04
N PHE A 15 9.03 1.37 30.07
CA PHE A 15 9.93 0.27 30.43
C PHE A 15 10.02 -0.79 29.32
N ILE A 16 8.89 -1.23 28.76
CA ILE A 16 8.86 -2.25 27.71
C ILE A 16 9.51 -1.72 26.42
N ASP A 17 9.32 -0.45 26.09
CA ASP A 17 9.96 0.19 24.93
C ASP A 17 11.48 0.20 25.06
N LYS A 18 12.01 0.42 26.26
CA LYS A 18 13.45 0.43 26.53
C LYS A 18 14.06 -0.97 26.57
N ASN A 19 13.36 -1.94 27.17
CA ASN A 19 13.93 -3.26 27.50
C ASN A 19 13.43 -4.41 26.62
N GLY A 20 12.42 -4.16 25.79
CA GLY A 20 11.76 -5.17 24.98
C GLY A 20 10.85 -6.11 25.77
N VAL A 21 10.25 -7.06 25.02
CA VAL A 21 9.38 -8.11 25.58
C VAL A 21 10.13 -9.44 25.52
N PRO A 22 10.35 -10.12 26.66
CA PRO A 22 10.93 -11.46 26.68
C PRO A 22 10.11 -12.44 25.84
N SER A 23 10.77 -13.36 25.14
CA SER A 23 10.12 -14.29 24.18
C SER A 23 8.94 -15.06 24.79
N LYS A 24 9.07 -15.52 26.04
CA LYS A 24 8.05 -16.23 26.83
C LYS A 24 6.90 -15.34 27.33
N ARG A 25 7.03 -14.01 27.22
CA ARG A 25 6.06 -13.01 27.69
C ARG A 25 5.31 -12.33 26.54
N ARG A 26 5.57 -12.74 25.29
CA ARG A 26 4.84 -12.26 24.10
C ARG A 26 3.36 -12.64 24.15
N ALA A 27 2.52 -11.81 23.54
CA ALA A 27 1.08 -12.04 23.46
C ALA A 27 0.77 -13.24 22.55
N SER A 28 -0.10 -14.14 23.02
CA SER A 28 -0.60 -15.28 22.23
C SER A 28 -2.02 -15.08 21.67
N LYS A 29 -2.86 -14.29 22.36
CA LYS A 29 -4.29 -14.12 22.01
C LYS A 29 -4.77 -12.68 21.96
N TYR A 30 -4.22 -11.79 22.78
CA TYR A 30 -4.68 -10.40 22.90
C TYR A 30 -3.50 -9.46 22.91
N ASN A 31 -3.67 -8.29 22.28
CA ASN A 31 -2.74 -7.18 22.29
C ASN A 31 -3.42 -5.94 22.87
N LEU A 32 -2.68 -5.19 23.69
CA LEU A 32 -3.05 -3.85 24.12
C LEU A 32 -2.45 -2.85 23.14
N TYR A 33 -3.24 -1.90 22.66
CA TYR A 33 -2.82 -0.87 21.69
C TYR A 33 -2.74 0.50 22.37
N TYR A 34 -1.59 1.18 22.20
CA TYR A 34 -1.36 2.53 22.71
C TYR A 34 -0.29 3.23 21.87
N ASN A 35 -0.54 4.48 21.46
CA ASN A 35 0.35 5.30 20.61
C ASN A 35 0.98 4.51 19.43
N HIS A 36 0.15 3.89 18.61
CA HIS A 36 0.54 3.11 17.42
C HIS A 36 1.42 1.87 17.69
N LYS A 37 1.67 1.54 18.96
CA LYS A 37 2.37 0.32 19.38
C LYS A 37 1.40 -0.69 19.97
N HIS A 38 1.85 -1.93 20.06
CA HIS A 38 1.11 -2.99 20.74
C HIS A 38 1.97 -3.70 21.77
N TYR A 39 1.35 -4.08 22.87
CA TYR A 39 2.01 -4.65 24.03
C TYR A 39 1.26 -5.91 24.50
N PRO A 40 1.96 -6.94 25.03
CA PRO A 40 1.30 -8.08 25.63
C PRO A 40 0.57 -7.65 26.92
N PRO A 41 -0.76 -7.76 27.01
CA PRO A 41 -1.52 -7.27 28.16
C PRO A 41 -1.03 -7.86 29.49
N LYS A 42 -0.69 -9.16 29.47
CA LYS A 42 -0.19 -9.86 30.66
C LYS A 42 1.19 -9.35 31.10
N TYR A 43 2.05 -8.99 30.15
CA TYR A 43 3.37 -8.47 30.49
C TYR A 43 3.30 -7.01 30.96
N VAL A 44 2.44 -6.20 30.34
CA VAL A 44 2.15 -4.84 30.81
C VAL A 44 1.71 -4.84 32.27
N LEU A 45 0.80 -5.74 32.65
CA LEU A 45 0.32 -5.84 34.03
C LEU A 45 1.44 -6.25 35.03
N SER A 46 2.33 -7.15 34.60
CA SER A 46 3.52 -7.59 35.35
C SER A 46 4.40 -6.41 35.74
N ILE A 47 4.76 -5.60 34.74
CA ILE A 47 5.67 -4.47 34.88
C ILE A 47 4.98 -3.33 35.63
N ALA A 48 3.70 -3.08 35.36
CA ALA A 48 2.93 -2.09 36.11
C ALA A 48 2.82 -2.43 37.60
N SER A 49 2.68 -3.72 37.95
CA SER A 49 2.76 -4.17 39.34
C SER A 49 4.13 -3.87 39.95
N LYS A 50 5.21 -4.23 39.23
CA LYS A 50 6.58 -3.94 39.68
C LYS A 50 6.79 -2.45 39.95
N ILE A 51 6.26 -1.59 39.09
CA ILE A 51 6.34 -0.14 39.23
C ILE A 51 5.53 0.35 40.44
N ALA A 52 4.31 -0.18 40.64
CA ALA A 52 3.43 0.27 41.71
C ALA A 52 3.84 -0.23 43.11
N THR A 53 4.43 -1.43 43.20
CA THR A 53 4.65 -2.11 44.50
C THR A 53 6.10 -2.55 44.74
N GLY A 54 6.98 -2.37 43.76
CA GLY A 54 8.35 -2.92 43.76
C GLY A 54 8.41 -4.41 43.39
N ILE A 55 7.27 -5.12 43.33
CA ILE A 55 7.20 -6.57 43.11
C ILE A 55 6.54 -6.87 41.76
N GLU A 56 7.27 -7.56 40.89
CA GLU A 56 6.74 -8.02 39.61
C GLU A 56 5.73 -9.16 39.81
N LEU A 57 4.58 -9.08 39.13
CA LEU A 57 3.62 -10.16 39.13
C LEU A 57 4.07 -11.31 38.22
N LEU A 58 4.44 -12.43 38.81
CA LEU A 58 4.86 -13.61 38.05
C LEU A 58 3.72 -14.13 37.17
N PRO A 59 4.02 -14.66 35.96
CA PRO A 59 3.00 -15.21 35.07
C PRO A 59 2.06 -16.24 35.71
N SER A 60 2.52 -16.99 36.72
CA SER A 60 1.74 -17.99 37.46
C SER A 60 0.75 -17.39 38.47
N GLN A 61 0.95 -16.15 38.90
CA GLN A 61 0.15 -15.51 39.95
C GLN A 61 -1.18 -14.92 39.45
N PHE A 62 -1.42 -14.90 38.14
CA PHE A 62 -2.62 -14.31 37.55
C PHE A 62 -2.93 -14.86 36.17
N ASN A 63 -4.20 -14.76 35.78
CA ASN A 63 -4.66 -15.24 34.49
C ASN A 63 -4.62 -14.13 33.43
N GLY A 64 -4.15 -14.53 32.24
CA GLY A 64 -4.29 -13.70 31.04
C GLY A 64 -5.73 -13.70 30.52
N GLY A 65 -5.97 -13.06 29.37
CA GLY A 65 -7.31 -13.04 28.76
C GLY A 65 -8.28 -12.16 29.55
N LYS A 66 -9.51 -12.65 29.80
CA LYS A 66 -10.62 -11.83 30.34
C LYS A 66 -10.25 -11.05 31.61
N GLN A 67 -9.55 -11.67 32.57
CA GLN A 67 -9.17 -11.00 33.82
C GLN A 67 -8.25 -9.79 33.56
N THR A 68 -7.10 -10.04 32.93
CA THR A 68 -6.12 -8.99 32.59
C THR A 68 -6.74 -7.93 31.69
N ASN A 69 -7.50 -8.36 30.68
CA ASN A 69 -8.06 -7.45 29.68
C ASN A 69 -9.11 -6.52 30.30
N ASN A 70 -10.01 -7.04 31.15
CA ASN A 70 -11.04 -6.22 31.78
C ASN A 70 -10.43 -5.13 32.68
N LEU A 71 -9.36 -5.44 33.42
CA LEU A 71 -8.68 -4.46 34.26
C LEU A 71 -8.10 -3.32 33.42
N LEU A 72 -7.37 -3.66 32.35
CA LEU A 72 -6.74 -2.67 31.48
C LEU A 72 -7.77 -1.85 30.69
N THR A 73 -8.88 -2.47 30.24
CA THR A 73 -9.99 -1.75 29.60
C THR A 73 -10.66 -0.78 30.57
N LYS A 74 -10.85 -1.15 31.85
CA LYS A 74 -11.38 -0.23 32.89
C LYS A 74 -10.47 0.97 33.14
N LEU A 75 -9.17 0.84 32.90
CA LEU A 75 -8.20 1.94 32.95
C LEU A 75 -8.15 2.77 31.65
N GLY A 76 -9.02 2.48 30.68
CA GLY A 76 -9.16 3.23 29.43
C GLY A 76 -8.26 2.76 28.28
N PHE A 77 -7.67 1.57 28.37
CA PHE A 77 -6.81 1.03 27.31
C PHE A 77 -7.57 0.15 26.33
N THR A 78 -7.19 0.22 25.04
CA THR A 78 -7.81 -0.59 23.99
C THR A 78 -7.12 -1.95 23.89
N ILE A 79 -7.88 -3.02 24.08
CA ILE A 79 -7.40 -4.40 23.87
C ILE A 79 -8.15 -5.04 22.72
N ARG A 80 -7.43 -5.69 21.80
CA ARG A 80 -8.01 -6.46 20.70
C ARG A 80 -7.40 -7.84 20.64
N ALA A 81 -8.16 -8.81 20.13
CA ALA A 81 -7.61 -10.13 19.85
C ALA A 81 -6.49 -10.00 18.79
N GLY A 82 -5.29 -10.49 19.12
CA GLY A 82 -4.25 -10.71 18.12
C GLY A 82 -4.67 -11.88 17.24
N ARG A 83 -4.37 -11.86 15.93
CA ARG A 83 -4.61 -13.02 15.07
C ARG A 83 -3.99 -14.25 15.74
N LYS A 84 -4.82 -15.28 16.03
CA LYS A 84 -4.32 -16.57 16.50
C LYS A 84 -3.26 -17.02 15.50
N THR A 85 -2.01 -17.13 15.93
CA THR A 85 -1.03 -17.97 15.24
C THR A 85 -1.48 -19.41 15.48
N PHE A 86 -2.47 -19.86 14.71
CA PHE A 86 -2.51 -21.25 14.36
C PHE A 86 -1.27 -21.49 13.52
N GLU A 87 -0.37 -22.35 13.98
CA GLU A 87 0.50 -23.13 13.11
C GLU A 87 -0.37 -24.11 12.30
N ALA A 88 -1.35 -23.58 11.57
CA ALA A 88 -1.81 -24.23 10.37
C ALA A 88 -0.61 -24.17 9.43
N SER A 89 -0.19 -25.32 8.91
CA SER A 89 0.69 -25.40 7.75
C SER A 89 0.36 -24.22 6.83
N LYS A 90 1.28 -23.26 6.67
CA LYS A 90 1.04 -22.08 5.85
C LYS A 90 0.41 -22.59 4.54
N PRO A 91 -0.85 -22.26 4.20
CA PRO A 91 -1.33 -22.59 2.88
C PRO A 91 -0.28 -22.00 1.93
N LYS A 92 0.27 -22.83 1.03
CA LYS A 92 1.26 -22.38 0.03
C LYS A 92 0.80 -21.01 -0.46
N ALA A 93 1.58 -19.98 -0.18
CA ALA A 93 1.19 -18.61 -0.50
C ALA A 93 0.81 -18.61 -1.97
N LYS A 94 -0.47 -18.33 -2.26
CA LYS A 94 -0.97 -18.41 -3.62
C LYS A 94 -0.29 -17.29 -4.40
N THR A 95 0.43 -17.70 -5.43
CA THR A 95 1.13 -16.81 -6.35
C THR A 95 0.16 -15.79 -6.95
N ILE A 96 0.61 -14.55 -7.07
CA ILE A 96 -0.12 -13.45 -7.70
C ILE A 96 0.56 -13.08 -9.01
N ARG A 97 -0.22 -13.03 -10.09
CA ARG A 97 0.24 -12.59 -11.41
C ARG A 97 -0.13 -11.12 -11.61
N ILE A 98 0.88 -10.27 -11.73
CA ILE A 98 0.72 -8.81 -11.80
C ILE A 98 1.12 -8.35 -13.20
N CYS A 99 0.26 -7.58 -13.84
CA CYS A 99 0.59 -6.82 -15.04
C CYS A 99 0.68 -5.33 -14.70
N THR A 100 1.81 -4.70 -14.97
CA THR A 100 1.92 -3.23 -14.96
C THR A 100 1.89 -2.72 -16.40
N ALA A 101 1.03 -1.76 -16.70
CA ALA A 101 0.97 -1.15 -18.02
C ALA A 101 1.65 0.23 -18.01
N LEU A 102 2.78 0.41 -18.70
CA LEU A 102 3.39 1.72 -18.90
C LEU A 102 2.87 2.33 -20.20
N PHE A 103 2.60 3.63 -20.22
CA PHE A 103 1.97 4.28 -21.36
C PHE A 103 2.96 5.23 -21.99
N GLN A 104 3.35 5.02 -23.23
CA GLN A 104 4.09 6.01 -24.01
C GLN A 104 3.10 6.77 -24.89
N ILE A 105 3.10 8.09 -24.80
CA ILE A 105 2.26 8.95 -25.64
C ILE A 105 3.11 9.90 -26.49
N GLN A 106 2.62 10.17 -27.70
CA GLN A 106 3.23 11.15 -28.61
C GLN A 106 2.89 12.58 -28.20
N SER A 107 1.65 12.80 -27.72
CA SER A 107 1.20 14.07 -27.16
C SER A 107 1.92 14.42 -25.85
N ASN A 108 1.99 15.70 -25.52
CA ASN A 108 2.60 16.17 -24.28
C ASN A 108 1.65 16.16 -23.07
N ASN A 109 0.39 15.75 -23.23
CA ASN A 109 -0.59 15.86 -22.16
C ASN A 109 -1.64 14.74 -22.14
N TRP A 110 -1.39 13.74 -21.29
CA TRP A 110 -2.34 12.67 -20.97
C TRP A 110 -3.68 13.16 -20.41
N ASP A 111 -3.70 14.28 -19.69
CA ASP A 111 -4.91 14.81 -19.06
C ASP A 111 -5.90 15.39 -20.08
N LYS A 112 -5.43 15.74 -21.28
CA LYS A 112 -6.28 16.24 -22.37
C LYS A 112 -7.03 15.12 -23.10
N ILE A 113 -6.62 13.86 -22.93
CA ILE A 113 -7.31 12.73 -23.53
C ILE A 113 -8.60 12.47 -22.75
N ILE A 114 -9.74 12.47 -23.45
CA ILE A 114 -11.06 12.25 -22.84
C ILE A 114 -11.18 10.83 -22.27
N ASN A 115 -11.91 10.70 -21.15
CA ASN A 115 -12.03 9.44 -20.42
C ASN A 115 -12.59 8.30 -21.29
N SER A 116 -13.51 8.56 -22.21
CA SER A 116 -14.08 7.53 -23.11
C SER A 116 -13.01 6.84 -23.95
N ASN A 117 -12.06 7.60 -24.51
CA ASN A 117 -10.95 7.04 -25.28
C ASN A 117 -10.03 6.20 -24.39
N LYS A 118 -9.80 6.63 -23.15
CA LYS A 118 -9.00 5.87 -22.17
C LYS A 118 -9.68 4.57 -21.75
N ILE A 119 -11.01 4.57 -21.62
CA ILE A 119 -11.81 3.35 -21.39
C ILE A 119 -11.76 2.42 -22.62
N GLY A 120 -11.78 2.96 -23.84
CA GLY A 120 -11.55 2.20 -25.07
C GLY A 120 -10.18 1.52 -25.08
N LEU A 121 -9.12 2.26 -24.71
CA LEU A 121 -7.78 1.69 -24.54
C LEU A 121 -7.73 0.63 -23.45
N LEU A 122 -8.39 0.83 -22.30
CA LEU A 122 -8.50 -0.19 -21.26
C LEU A 122 -9.15 -1.46 -21.82
N SER A 123 -10.22 -1.35 -22.61
CA SER A 123 -10.82 -2.51 -23.25
C SER A 123 -9.85 -3.26 -24.17
N ASN A 124 -9.00 -2.54 -24.92
CA ASN A 124 -7.97 -3.14 -25.77
C ASN A 124 -6.85 -3.83 -24.96
N ILE A 125 -6.42 -3.21 -23.85
CA ILE A 125 -5.47 -3.84 -22.92
C ILE A 125 -6.05 -5.15 -22.39
N LEU A 126 -7.31 -5.14 -21.95
CA LEU A 126 -7.96 -6.30 -21.36
C LEU A 126 -8.19 -7.44 -22.36
N SER A 127 -8.39 -7.17 -23.65
CA SER A 127 -8.50 -8.22 -24.67
C SER A 127 -7.19 -8.94 -24.95
N HIS A 128 -6.04 -8.32 -24.61
CA HIS A 128 -4.70 -8.90 -24.77
C HIS A 128 -4.10 -9.37 -23.43
N LEU A 129 -4.84 -9.24 -22.33
CA LEU A 129 -4.36 -9.62 -21.01
C LEU A 129 -4.55 -11.14 -20.80
N PRO A 130 -3.51 -11.88 -20.37
CA PRO A 130 -3.65 -13.30 -20.02
C PRO A 130 -4.72 -13.49 -18.93
N LYS A 131 -5.59 -14.51 -19.09
CA LYS A 131 -6.74 -14.76 -18.20
C LYS A 131 -6.31 -15.05 -16.75
N GLU A 132 -5.11 -15.55 -16.56
CA GLU A 132 -4.52 -15.83 -15.25
C GLU A 132 -4.00 -14.58 -14.53
N THR A 133 -4.00 -13.41 -15.18
CA THR A 133 -3.60 -12.15 -14.54
C THR A 133 -4.55 -11.83 -13.39
N ASP A 134 -3.98 -11.56 -12.22
CA ASP A 134 -4.74 -11.24 -11.01
C ASP A 134 -4.90 -9.73 -10.81
N ILE A 135 -3.85 -8.95 -11.14
CA ILE A 135 -3.81 -7.51 -10.92
C ILE A 135 -3.34 -6.81 -12.18
N LEU A 136 -4.07 -5.78 -12.63
CA LEU A 136 -3.64 -4.83 -13.63
C LEU A 136 -3.39 -3.46 -12.97
N VAL A 137 -2.18 -2.92 -13.11
CA VAL A 137 -1.78 -1.61 -12.58
C VAL A 137 -1.73 -0.59 -13.72
N LEU A 138 -2.54 0.47 -13.59
CA LEU A 138 -2.64 1.60 -14.50
C LEU A 138 -2.06 2.88 -13.86
N PRO A 139 -1.73 3.93 -14.64
CA PRO A 139 -1.10 5.14 -14.11
C PRO A 139 -1.99 5.93 -13.15
N ALA A 140 -1.37 6.86 -12.41
CA ALA A 140 -2.14 7.90 -11.73
C ALA A 140 -2.74 8.89 -12.75
N GLY A 141 -3.87 9.51 -12.43
CA GLY A 141 -4.59 10.35 -13.40
C GLY A 141 -5.01 9.60 -14.66
N PHE A 142 -5.19 8.26 -14.58
CA PHE A 142 -5.74 7.48 -15.69
C PHE A 142 -7.07 8.11 -16.11
N LEU A 143 -8.00 8.31 -15.18
CA LEU A 143 -9.21 9.10 -15.43
C LEU A 143 -9.10 10.49 -14.80
N ASN A 144 -9.95 11.41 -15.26
CA ASN A 144 -9.96 12.78 -14.75
C ASN A 144 -11.39 13.32 -14.60
N SER A 145 -11.70 13.96 -13.46
CA SER A 145 -12.98 14.65 -13.20
C SER A 145 -12.93 16.17 -13.44
N ILE A 146 -11.82 16.64 -14.04
CA ILE A 146 -11.50 18.01 -14.42
C ILE A 146 -11.53 18.92 -13.19
N SER A 147 -12.45 19.89 -13.15
CA SER A 147 -12.59 20.85 -12.05
C SER A 147 -13.34 20.26 -10.84
N ARG A 148 -14.00 19.11 -11.00
CA ARG A 148 -14.78 18.46 -9.95
C ARG A 148 -13.90 17.52 -9.11
N ARG A 149 -14.41 17.17 -7.93
CA ARG A 149 -13.84 16.12 -7.08
C ARG A 149 -13.81 14.75 -7.80
N PRO A 150 -12.77 13.93 -7.64
CA PRO A 150 -12.67 12.60 -8.24
C PRO A 150 -13.90 11.71 -7.99
N GLU A 151 -14.50 11.82 -6.81
CA GLU A 151 -15.70 11.08 -6.37
C GLU A 151 -16.89 11.23 -7.31
N THR A 152 -16.99 12.38 -7.99
CA THR A 152 -18.11 12.69 -8.88
C THR A 152 -18.22 11.74 -10.08
N ILE A 153 -17.16 11.00 -10.38
CA ILE A 153 -17.14 10.01 -11.47
C ILE A 153 -17.05 8.56 -10.96
N PHE A 154 -17.15 8.31 -9.65
CA PHE A 154 -16.98 6.95 -9.09
C PHE A 154 -18.04 5.98 -9.60
N ASN A 155 -19.32 6.37 -9.58
CA ASN A 155 -20.42 5.49 -9.97
C ASN A 155 -20.34 5.08 -11.45
N GLU A 156 -20.06 6.03 -12.34
CA GLU A 156 -19.89 5.74 -13.78
C GLU A 156 -18.63 4.90 -14.03
N THR A 157 -17.53 5.21 -13.35
CA THR A 157 -16.25 4.50 -13.45
C THR A 157 -16.40 3.06 -12.98
N GLU A 158 -17.00 2.84 -11.81
CA GLU A 158 -17.23 1.52 -11.22
C GLU A 158 -18.09 0.67 -12.15
N LYS A 159 -19.23 1.18 -12.61
CA LYS A 159 -20.12 0.45 -13.54
C LYS A 159 -19.42 0.09 -14.85
N GLY A 160 -18.74 1.06 -15.46
CA GLY A 160 -18.03 0.86 -16.73
C GLY A 160 -16.91 -0.19 -16.61
N ILE A 161 -16.11 -0.11 -15.55
CA ILE A 161 -14.99 -1.03 -15.33
C ILE A 161 -15.46 -2.42 -14.91
N ILE A 162 -16.49 -2.54 -14.07
CA ILE A 162 -17.10 -3.85 -13.74
C ILE A 162 -17.57 -4.56 -15.03
N LYS A 163 -18.19 -3.83 -15.97
CA LYS A 163 -18.63 -4.41 -17.25
C LYS A 163 -17.44 -4.97 -18.04
N LEU A 164 -16.32 -4.26 -18.07
CA LEU A 164 -15.09 -4.74 -18.73
C LEU A 164 -14.48 -5.95 -18.00
N ILE A 165 -14.37 -5.90 -16.67
CA ILE A 165 -13.87 -7.02 -15.86
C ILE A 165 -14.72 -8.27 -16.10
N LYS A 166 -16.05 -8.16 -16.04
CA LYS A 166 -16.96 -9.28 -16.31
C LYS A 166 -16.83 -9.83 -17.73
N LYS A 167 -16.54 -8.96 -18.71
CA LYS A 167 -16.34 -9.37 -20.11
C LYS A 167 -15.03 -10.13 -20.33
N PHE A 168 -13.93 -9.70 -19.71
CA PHE A 168 -12.59 -10.21 -20.04
C PHE A 168 -12.01 -11.15 -18.99
N ASN A 169 -12.13 -10.83 -17.70
CA ASN A 169 -11.59 -11.63 -16.60
C ASN A 169 -12.27 -11.27 -15.26
N THR A 170 -13.19 -12.11 -14.78
CA THR A 170 -13.99 -11.87 -13.57
C THR A 170 -13.20 -11.85 -12.26
N ASN A 171 -11.98 -12.39 -12.26
CA ASN A 171 -11.10 -12.45 -11.10
C ASN A 171 -10.12 -11.26 -11.01
N LEU A 172 -10.12 -10.37 -12.01
CA LEU A 172 -9.16 -9.28 -12.13
C LEU A 172 -9.40 -8.15 -11.12
N PHE A 173 -8.32 -7.67 -10.54
CA PHE A 173 -8.25 -6.42 -9.77
C PHE A 173 -7.59 -5.36 -10.64
N ILE A 174 -8.28 -4.24 -10.90
CA ILE A 174 -7.74 -3.12 -11.68
C ILE A 174 -7.44 -1.96 -10.72
N CYS A 175 -6.16 -1.59 -10.62
CA CYS A 175 -5.68 -0.44 -9.86
C CYS A 175 -5.46 0.75 -10.82
N LEU A 176 -6.11 1.89 -10.59
CA LEU A 176 -5.99 3.07 -11.45
C LEU A 176 -6.10 4.37 -10.66
N GLY A 177 -5.49 5.45 -11.15
CA GLY A 177 -5.66 6.78 -10.56
C GLY A 177 -6.77 7.61 -11.20
N ILE A 178 -7.34 8.49 -10.39
CA ILE A 178 -8.26 9.55 -10.80
C ILE A 178 -7.73 10.88 -10.27
N ASP A 179 -7.55 11.84 -11.18
CA ASP A 179 -7.28 13.22 -10.83
C ASP A 179 -8.56 14.05 -10.89
N GLY A 180 -8.66 15.03 -10.01
CA GLY A 180 -9.76 15.98 -9.97
C GLY A 180 -9.31 17.34 -9.45
N ARG A 181 -10.24 18.30 -9.44
CA ARG A 181 -9.99 19.69 -9.03
C ARG A 181 -8.73 20.27 -9.69
N ASN A 182 -8.61 20.07 -11.00
CA ASN A 182 -7.45 20.52 -11.79
C ASN A 182 -6.11 19.98 -11.23
N LYS A 183 -6.10 18.69 -10.89
CA LYS A 183 -4.97 17.93 -10.33
C LYS A 183 -4.59 18.32 -8.89
N THR A 184 -5.33 19.19 -8.21
CA THR A 184 -5.12 19.39 -6.77
C THR A 184 -5.71 18.25 -5.95
N ASP A 185 -6.52 17.39 -6.55
CA ASP A 185 -7.06 16.21 -5.87
C ASP A 185 -6.66 14.93 -6.62
N GLN A 186 -5.94 14.05 -5.94
CA GLN A 186 -5.28 12.91 -6.58
C GLN A 186 -5.51 11.64 -5.75
N LEU A 187 -6.22 10.68 -6.33
CA LEU A 187 -6.52 9.40 -5.67
C LEU A 187 -6.36 8.21 -6.60
N ALA A 188 -6.42 7.02 -6.02
CA ALA A 188 -6.43 5.74 -6.72
C ALA A 188 -7.56 4.86 -6.22
N LEU A 189 -8.09 4.04 -7.12
CA LEU A 189 -9.09 3.02 -6.86
C LEU A 189 -8.51 1.64 -7.17
N THR A 190 -8.98 0.62 -6.45
CA THR A 190 -8.94 -0.77 -6.92
C THR A 190 -10.36 -1.27 -7.13
N ILE A 191 -10.65 -1.73 -8.34
CA ILE A 191 -11.97 -2.18 -8.77
C ILE A 191 -11.90 -3.66 -9.15
N THR A 192 -12.92 -4.40 -8.74
CA THR A 192 -13.13 -5.84 -9.02
C THR A 192 -14.49 -6.05 -9.65
N SER A 193 -14.84 -7.29 -10.00
CA SER A 193 -16.18 -7.64 -10.48
C SER A 193 -17.30 -7.38 -9.45
N SER A 194 -16.96 -7.20 -8.17
CA SER A 194 -17.86 -6.82 -7.07
C SER A 194 -17.83 -5.34 -6.71
N GLY A 195 -17.06 -4.51 -7.41
CA GLY A 195 -16.96 -3.06 -7.16
C GLY A 195 -15.62 -2.58 -6.60
N ILE A 196 -15.61 -1.35 -6.11
CA ILE A 196 -14.45 -0.67 -5.53
C ILE A 196 -14.11 -1.32 -4.18
N VAL A 197 -12.92 -1.90 -4.06
CA VAL A 197 -12.46 -2.61 -2.86
C VAL A 197 -11.39 -1.85 -2.08
N ALA A 198 -10.71 -0.89 -2.70
CA ALA A 198 -9.75 -0.01 -2.04
C ALA A 198 -9.74 1.39 -2.65
N ILE A 199 -9.47 2.39 -1.81
CA ILE A 199 -9.37 3.81 -2.20
C ILE A 199 -8.16 4.40 -1.49
N ALA A 200 -7.32 5.11 -2.23
CA ALA A 200 -6.11 5.74 -1.72
C ALA A 200 -6.00 7.17 -2.22
N ARG A 201 -6.22 8.17 -1.37
CA ARG A 201 -5.82 9.54 -1.68
C ARG A 201 -4.35 9.74 -1.35
N LYS A 202 -3.66 10.52 -2.17
CA LYS A 202 -2.25 10.87 -1.97
C LYS A 202 -2.04 11.42 -0.56
N PHE A 203 -1.04 10.94 0.17
CA PHE A 203 -0.67 11.44 1.50
C PHE A 203 0.66 12.18 1.51
N HIS A 204 1.46 12.08 0.44
CA HIS A 204 2.75 12.76 0.36
C HIS A 204 2.94 13.50 -0.96
N HIS A 205 3.33 14.77 -0.84
CA HIS A 205 3.74 15.60 -1.97
C HIS A 205 4.86 16.56 -1.55
N ASN A 206 5.65 17.04 -2.52
CA ASN A 206 6.76 17.96 -2.24
C ASN A 206 6.32 19.42 -2.12
N THR A 207 5.06 19.72 -2.43
CA THR A 207 4.47 21.06 -2.45
C THR A 207 3.08 21.01 -1.81
N ASN A 208 2.57 22.16 -1.37
CA ASN A 208 1.23 22.28 -0.78
C ASN A 208 0.12 22.40 -1.85
N SER A 209 0.39 21.96 -3.08
CA SER A 209 -0.52 22.13 -4.24
C SER A 209 -1.51 20.97 -4.42
N VAL A 210 -1.52 20.00 -3.52
CA VAL A 210 -2.39 18.82 -3.58
C VAL A 210 -3.05 18.61 -2.23
N ASP A 211 -4.34 18.32 -2.25
CA ASP A 211 -5.13 17.90 -1.11
C ASP A 211 -4.72 16.49 -0.70
N LEU A 212 -4.10 16.40 0.47
CA LEU A 212 -3.55 15.17 1.00
C LEU A 212 -4.56 14.45 1.89
N ALA A 213 -4.49 13.12 1.88
CA ALA A 213 -5.03 12.30 2.96
C ALA A 213 -4.37 12.69 4.29
N GLU A 214 -5.11 12.55 5.40
CA GLU A 214 -4.62 12.86 6.74
C GLU A 214 -3.29 12.15 7.07
N ASN A 215 -3.16 10.89 6.66
CA ASN A 215 -1.93 10.11 6.79
C ASN A 215 -1.92 8.92 5.81
N ALA A 216 -0.80 8.18 5.83
CA ALA A 216 -0.56 7.03 4.96
C ALA A 216 -1.47 5.82 5.23
N PHE A 217 -2.36 5.86 6.22
CA PHE A 217 -3.29 4.80 6.58
C PHE A 217 -4.75 5.28 6.72
N ALA A 218 -4.99 6.56 6.42
CA ALA A 218 -6.33 7.16 6.48
C ALA A 218 -7.31 6.43 5.56
N LEU A 219 -8.57 6.38 6.00
CA LEU A 219 -9.67 5.84 5.22
C LEU A 219 -10.19 6.88 4.25
N GLU A 220 -10.64 6.43 3.08
CA GLU A 220 -11.31 7.24 2.08
C GLU A 220 -12.64 6.57 1.75
N HIS A 221 -13.77 7.24 1.97
CA HIS A 221 -15.12 6.66 1.82
C HIS A 221 -15.28 5.31 2.54
N ASN A 222 -14.81 5.24 3.79
CA ASN A 222 -14.78 4.03 4.61
C ASN A 222 -14.00 2.85 4.01
N LYS A 223 -13.18 3.09 2.98
CA LYS A 223 -12.29 2.11 2.37
C LYS A 223 -10.85 2.38 2.76
N GLN A 224 -10.11 1.28 2.92
CA GLN A 224 -8.67 1.30 3.09
C GLN A 224 -7.99 1.43 1.73
N ARG A 225 -6.72 1.86 1.73
CA ARG A 225 -5.85 1.86 0.54
C ARG A 225 -5.22 0.51 0.22
N GLN A 226 -5.33 -0.46 1.13
CA GLN A 226 -4.95 -1.85 0.93
C GLN A 226 -6.18 -2.73 0.66
N PHE A 227 -5.97 -3.83 -0.04
CA PHE A 227 -6.98 -4.87 -0.25
C PHE A 227 -6.39 -6.25 0.02
N LEU A 228 -7.23 -7.30 -0.06
CA LEU A 228 -6.79 -8.69 0.09
C LEU A 228 -7.05 -9.44 -1.21
N ILE A 229 -6.05 -10.19 -1.66
CA ILE A 229 -6.14 -11.04 -2.83
C ILE A 229 -5.26 -12.27 -2.60
N LYS A 230 -5.82 -13.48 -2.80
CA LYS A 230 -5.08 -14.74 -2.67
C LYS A 230 -4.28 -14.88 -1.35
N GLY A 231 -4.77 -14.26 -0.26
CA GLY A 231 -4.13 -14.28 1.06
C GLY A 231 -3.01 -13.24 1.25
N LYS A 232 -2.69 -12.45 0.23
CA LYS A 232 -1.73 -11.34 0.26
C LYS A 232 -2.43 -10.00 0.38
N ARG A 233 -1.71 -8.99 0.85
CA ARG A 233 -2.17 -7.63 1.11
C ARG A 233 -1.35 -6.60 0.31
N PRO A 234 -1.80 -6.19 -0.89
CA PRO A 234 -1.19 -5.10 -1.63
C PRO A 234 -1.52 -3.75 -1.00
N TYR A 235 -0.59 -2.79 -1.08
CA TYR A 235 -0.78 -1.40 -0.61
C TYR A 235 -0.74 -0.41 -1.79
N LEU A 236 -1.78 0.42 -1.96
CA LEU A 236 -1.80 1.46 -2.98
C LEU A 236 -1.03 2.72 -2.53
N ALA A 237 -0.12 3.18 -3.39
CA ALA A 237 0.63 4.42 -3.24
C ALA A 237 0.41 5.31 -4.47
N VAL A 238 -0.06 6.54 -4.26
CA VAL A 238 -0.32 7.51 -5.33
C VAL A 238 0.94 8.35 -5.57
N CYS A 239 1.67 8.02 -6.64
CA CYS A 239 2.81 8.79 -7.15
C CYS A 239 3.81 9.11 -6.02
N TYR A 240 3.92 10.37 -5.58
CA TYR A 240 4.87 10.79 -4.54
C TYR A 240 4.70 10.09 -3.18
N ASP A 241 3.57 9.42 -2.92
CA ASP A 241 3.44 8.48 -1.79
C ASP A 241 4.60 7.48 -1.72
N ILE A 242 5.08 7.02 -2.88
CA ILE A 242 6.26 6.14 -2.99
C ILE A 242 7.49 6.74 -2.30
N PHE A 243 7.73 8.04 -2.50
CA PHE A 243 8.80 8.73 -1.78
C PHE A 243 8.44 8.94 -0.31
N GLY A 244 7.17 9.24 -0.02
CA GLY A 244 6.66 9.44 1.34
C GLY A 244 6.96 8.26 2.27
N ILE A 245 6.80 7.03 1.77
CA ILE A 245 7.10 5.80 2.52
C ILE A 245 8.49 5.85 3.16
N SER A 246 9.53 6.11 2.36
CA SER A 246 10.91 6.13 2.84
C SER A 246 11.31 7.43 3.53
N ARG A 247 10.85 8.59 3.02
CA ARG A 247 11.23 9.91 3.54
C ARG A 247 10.62 10.20 4.91
N LEU A 248 9.39 9.75 5.13
CA LEU A 248 8.72 9.86 6.42
C LEU A 248 9.06 8.69 7.35
N LYS A 249 9.93 7.77 6.92
CA LYS A 249 10.34 6.57 7.67
C LYS A 249 9.14 5.75 8.16
N LEU A 250 8.12 5.60 7.32
CA LEU A 250 6.88 4.93 7.70
C LEU A 250 7.16 3.47 8.06
N VAL A 251 6.52 3.00 9.12
CA VAL A 251 6.50 1.58 9.48
C VAL A 251 5.44 0.88 8.65
N ASN A 252 5.69 -0.36 8.22
CA ASN A 252 4.69 -1.20 7.55
C ASN A 252 3.65 -1.73 8.57
N GLU A 253 2.84 -0.84 9.14
CA GLU A 253 1.90 -1.15 10.23
C GLU A 253 0.85 -2.20 9.85
N ILE A 254 0.51 -2.27 8.56
CA ILE A 254 -0.51 -3.17 8.03
C ILE A 254 0.06 -4.52 7.59
N ASN A 255 1.38 -4.71 7.67
CA ASN A 255 2.10 -5.86 7.12
C ASN A 255 1.67 -6.13 5.66
N CYS A 256 1.77 -5.13 4.79
CA CYS A 256 1.54 -5.34 3.36
C CYS A 256 2.60 -6.30 2.80
N ASP A 257 2.22 -7.09 1.81
CA ASP A 257 3.11 -8.04 1.14
C ASP A 257 3.89 -7.37 0.00
N PHE A 258 3.30 -6.37 -0.67
CA PHE A 258 3.93 -5.58 -1.71
C PHE A 258 3.19 -4.25 -1.92
N ILE A 259 3.86 -3.32 -2.61
CA ILE A 259 3.36 -1.98 -2.89
C ILE A 259 2.96 -1.87 -4.36
N ILE A 260 1.81 -1.25 -4.63
CA ILE A 260 1.32 -0.89 -5.95
C ILE A 260 1.39 0.64 -6.09
N GLY A 261 2.31 1.12 -6.92
CA GLY A 261 2.50 2.53 -7.23
C GLY A 261 1.76 2.94 -8.50
N VAL A 262 0.76 3.81 -8.39
CA VAL A 262 0.18 4.47 -9.56
C VAL A 262 0.86 5.82 -9.73
N ILE A 263 1.62 6.03 -10.80
CA ILE A 263 2.45 7.23 -11.00
C ILE A 263 1.88 8.03 -12.18
N HIS A 264 1.87 9.37 -12.07
CA HIS A 264 1.34 10.23 -13.12
C HIS A 264 2.16 10.12 -14.40
N GLY A 265 3.44 10.47 -14.34
CA GLY A 265 4.30 10.31 -15.49
C GLY A 265 5.50 11.23 -15.52
N PHE A 266 6.22 11.11 -16.62
CA PHE A 266 7.50 11.76 -16.88
C PHE A 266 7.45 12.44 -18.24
N ASP A 267 7.99 13.65 -18.32
CA ASP A 267 8.14 14.43 -19.55
C ASP A 267 9.56 15.04 -19.62
N ASN A 268 9.91 15.72 -20.71
CA ASN A 268 11.27 16.24 -20.86
C ASN A 268 11.61 17.37 -19.88
N LYS A 269 10.59 18.03 -19.30
CA LYS A 269 10.77 19.08 -18.28
C LYS A 269 10.91 18.48 -16.87
N ARG A 270 10.04 17.54 -16.53
CA ARG A 270 9.92 16.86 -15.21
C ARG A 270 10.81 15.63 -15.10
N ARG A 271 11.97 15.62 -15.79
CA ARG A 271 13.01 14.59 -15.73
C ARG A 271 13.02 13.92 -14.34
N GLY A 272 13.07 12.60 -14.27
CA GLY A 272 12.96 11.97 -12.95
C GLY A 272 12.51 10.53 -12.94
N ASP A 273 12.17 9.92 -14.07
CA ASP A 273 11.92 8.49 -14.22
C ASP A 273 13.00 7.63 -13.54
N SER A 274 14.27 7.96 -13.76
CA SER A 274 15.41 7.27 -13.13
C SER A 274 15.44 7.42 -11.62
N ASP A 275 15.23 8.63 -11.12
CA ASP A 275 15.18 8.89 -9.69
C ASP A 275 13.93 8.27 -9.05
N PHE A 276 12.81 8.22 -9.77
CA PHE A 276 11.59 7.59 -9.29
C PHE A 276 11.77 6.10 -9.12
N ALA A 277 12.40 5.42 -10.09
CA ALA A 277 12.74 4.01 -9.96
C ALA A 277 13.75 3.76 -8.83
N ARG A 278 14.90 4.47 -8.85
CA ARG A 278 16.01 4.19 -7.93
C ARG A 278 15.78 4.70 -6.51
N LYS A 279 15.33 5.94 -6.36
CA LYS A 279 15.17 6.61 -5.06
C LYS A 279 13.75 6.45 -4.52
N GLY A 280 12.75 6.42 -5.40
CA GLY A 280 11.35 6.22 -5.05
C GLY A 280 11.03 4.75 -4.79
N LEU A 281 10.85 3.95 -5.85
CA LEU A 281 10.43 2.55 -5.76
C LEU A 281 11.41 1.73 -4.93
N ALA A 282 12.71 1.80 -5.21
CA ALA A 282 13.71 1.08 -4.41
C ALA A 282 13.78 1.59 -2.96
N GLY A 283 13.51 2.89 -2.73
CA GLY A 283 13.42 3.47 -1.39
C GLY A 283 12.24 2.93 -0.59
N ALA A 284 11.05 2.86 -1.20
CA ALA A 284 9.85 2.27 -0.60
C ALA A 284 10.03 0.77 -0.34
N SER A 285 10.57 0.05 -1.32
CA SER A 285 10.90 -1.38 -1.20
C SER A 285 11.88 -1.63 -0.06
N LYS A 286 12.94 -0.80 0.07
CA LYS A 286 13.89 -0.85 1.18
C LYS A 286 13.22 -0.61 2.53
N GLN A 287 12.41 0.44 2.63
CA GLN A 287 11.79 0.86 3.89
C GLN A 287 10.86 -0.21 4.48
N TRP A 288 10.08 -0.88 3.63
CA TRP A 288 9.11 -1.89 4.08
C TRP A 288 9.56 -3.33 3.88
N GLY A 289 10.70 -3.57 3.22
CA GLY A 289 11.22 -4.91 2.97
C GLY A 289 10.36 -5.73 2.01
N VAL A 290 9.65 -5.08 1.08
CA VAL A 290 8.68 -5.70 0.16
C VAL A 290 8.93 -5.28 -1.28
N HIS A 291 8.37 -6.01 -2.24
CA HIS A 291 8.45 -5.61 -3.65
C HIS A 291 7.57 -4.39 -3.94
N THR A 292 7.94 -3.63 -4.96
CA THR A 292 7.16 -2.49 -5.48
C THR A 292 6.88 -2.70 -6.96
N TYR A 293 5.61 -2.61 -7.35
CA TYR A 293 5.15 -2.66 -8.73
C TYR A 293 4.48 -1.34 -9.09
N ALA A 294 4.76 -0.78 -10.25
CA ALA A 294 4.27 0.55 -10.59
C ALA A 294 3.91 0.73 -12.06
N SER A 295 3.00 1.67 -12.32
CA SER A 295 2.64 2.12 -13.67
C SER A 295 2.83 3.63 -13.79
N ALA A 296 3.16 4.11 -14.99
CA ALA A 296 3.39 5.53 -15.27
C ALA A 296 3.10 5.87 -16.74
N VAL A 297 2.84 7.15 -17.01
CA VAL A 297 2.82 7.72 -18.37
C VAL A 297 4.20 8.30 -18.73
N PHE A 298 4.66 8.06 -19.94
CA PHE A 298 5.89 8.58 -20.53
C PHE A 298 5.47 9.45 -21.72
N GLN A 299 5.61 10.76 -21.54
CA GLN A 299 5.17 11.74 -22.52
C GLN A 299 6.29 12.11 -23.50
N GLU A 300 5.92 12.77 -24.60
CA GLU A 300 6.88 13.32 -25.57
C GLU A 300 7.80 12.24 -26.16
N ASN A 301 7.22 11.08 -26.48
CA ASN A 301 7.92 9.91 -27.04
C ASN A 301 9.05 9.35 -26.17
N ARG A 302 9.11 9.68 -24.87
CA ARG A 302 10.08 9.08 -23.96
C ARG A 302 9.91 7.56 -23.91
N ASN A 303 10.99 6.81 -24.15
CA ASN A 303 10.94 5.36 -24.25
C ASN A 303 10.95 4.68 -22.86
N PRO A 304 9.88 3.97 -22.45
CA PRO A 304 9.80 3.29 -21.16
C PRO A 304 10.41 1.88 -21.15
N THR A 305 10.94 1.39 -22.28
CA THR A 305 11.38 -0.01 -22.46
C THR A 305 12.29 -0.48 -21.35
N ASN A 306 13.20 0.34 -20.83
CA ASN A 306 14.14 -0.07 -19.77
C ASN A 306 13.72 0.35 -18.35
N TRP A 307 12.60 1.07 -18.21
CA TRP A 307 12.17 1.54 -16.89
C TRP A 307 11.63 0.38 -16.05
N PRO A 308 12.16 0.15 -14.82
CA PRO A 308 11.79 -1.00 -14.02
C PRO A 308 10.46 -0.74 -13.32
N SER A 309 9.37 -1.26 -13.91
CA SER A 309 8.04 -1.19 -13.30
C SER A 309 7.84 -2.18 -12.15
N GLY A 310 8.81 -3.05 -11.90
CA GLY A 310 8.89 -3.94 -10.74
C GLY A 310 10.27 -3.83 -10.13
N VAL A 311 10.34 -3.52 -8.84
CA VAL A 311 11.58 -3.26 -8.11
C VAL A 311 11.60 -4.04 -6.80
N LYS A 312 12.76 -4.63 -6.50
CA LYS A 312 13.09 -5.29 -5.24
C LYS A 312 14.39 -4.73 -4.69
N TRP A 313 14.35 -4.26 -3.45
CA TRP A 313 15.55 -3.93 -2.71
C TRP A 313 16.14 -5.17 -2.02
N LYS A 314 17.39 -5.50 -2.32
CA LYS A 314 18.13 -6.64 -1.75
C LYS A 314 19.47 -6.27 -1.12
N HIS A 315 19.75 -4.98 -0.98
CA HIS A 315 21.09 -4.46 -0.63
C HIS A 315 21.16 -3.94 0.81
N GLY A 316 20.34 -4.51 1.71
CA GLY A 316 20.33 -4.18 3.14
C GLY A 316 20.23 -2.67 3.41
N ASN A 317 21.16 -2.15 4.21
CA ASN A 317 21.17 -0.73 4.62
C ASN A 317 21.81 0.23 3.61
N ALA A 318 22.33 -0.25 2.48
CA ALA A 318 23.02 0.59 1.49
C ALA A 318 22.16 1.76 0.99
N SER A 319 22.79 2.87 0.59
CA SER A 319 22.09 4.02 0.02
C SER A 319 21.52 3.69 -1.35
N VAL A 320 20.25 4.05 -1.61
CA VAL A 320 19.59 3.82 -2.91
C VAL A 320 20.17 4.67 -4.05
N LYS A 321 20.93 5.74 -3.74
CA LYS A 321 21.36 6.76 -4.71
C LYS A 321 22.28 6.21 -5.82
N GLY A 322 23.10 5.20 -5.54
CA GLY A 322 24.15 4.69 -6.44
C GLY A 322 23.76 3.48 -7.30
N PHE A 323 22.57 2.92 -7.13
CA PHE A 323 22.21 1.65 -7.78
C PHE A 323 21.66 1.86 -9.19
N LYS A 324 21.94 0.95 -10.11
CA LYS A 324 21.40 0.94 -11.49
C LYS A 324 20.14 0.08 -11.57
N TYR A 325 19.38 0.19 -12.67
CA TYR A 325 18.11 -0.54 -12.85
C TYR A 325 18.29 -2.05 -12.79
N ASP A 326 19.29 -2.61 -13.46
CA ASP A 326 19.63 -4.03 -13.46
C ASP A 326 19.90 -4.60 -12.06
N GLN A 327 20.37 -3.77 -11.13
CA GLN A 327 20.66 -4.17 -9.76
C GLN A 327 19.43 -4.21 -8.84
N ILE A 328 18.31 -3.59 -9.25
CA ILE A 328 17.09 -3.43 -8.44
C ILE A 328 15.82 -3.96 -9.13
N LYS A 329 15.85 -4.18 -10.45
CA LYS A 329 14.69 -4.62 -11.22
C LYS A 329 14.31 -6.05 -10.87
N ILE A 330 13.01 -6.30 -10.85
CA ILE A 330 12.45 -7.65 -10.93
C ILE A 330 12.36 -8.00 -12.42
N SER A 331 12.81 -9.19 -12.80
CA SER A 331 12.67 -9.69 -14.17
C SER A 331 11.19 -9.79 -14.54
N SER A 332 10.86 -9.38 -15.77
CA SER A 332 9.52 -9.47 -16.33
C SER A 332 9.59 -9.70 -17.83
N ASP A 333 8.58 -10.39 -18.34
CA ASP A 333 8.27 -10.41 -19.76
C ASP A 333 7.66 -9.06 -20.16
N LEU A 334 7.98 -8.59 -21.36
CA LEU A 334 7.48 -7.34 -21.91
C LEU A 334 6.67 -7.64 -23.18
N HIS A 335 5.42 -7.19 -23.19
CA HIS A 335 4.60 -7.14 -24.39
C HIS A 335 4.27 -5.69 -24.72
N ILE A 336 4.42 -5.32 -25.99
CA ILE A 336 4.16 -3.96 -26.47
C ILE A 336 2.87 -3.98 -27.30
N LEU A 337 1.90 -3.16 -26.89
CA LEU A 337 0.59 -3.03 -27.51
C LEU A 337 0.40 -1.60 -28.03
N PRO A 338 0.59 -1.36 -29.33
CA PRO A 338 0.26 -0.08 -29.96
C PRO A 338 -1.24 0.22 -29.92
N SER A 339 -1.60 1.49 -29.84
CA SER A 339 -2.98 1.96 -30.02
C SER A 339 -2.98 3.40 -30.53
N GLU A 340 -4.15 3.91 -30.93
CA GLU A 340 -4.31 5.28 -31.44
C GLU A 340 -3.86 6.36 -30.43
N ILE A 341 -4.07 6.14 -29.12
CA ILE A 341 -3.82 7.19 -28.11
C ILE A 341 -2.52 6.98 -27.33
N ALA A 342 -1.99 5.76 -27.30
CA ALA A 342 -0.76 5.41 -26.57
C ALA A 342 -0.15 4.08 -27.06
N THR A 343 1.17 3.94 -26.98
CA THR A 343 1.81 2.62 -27.01
C THR A 343 1.94 2.11 -25.59
N VAL A 344 1.37 0.94 -25.30
CA VAL A 344 1.31 0.35 -23.96
C VAL A 344 2.37 -0.74 -23.81
N TYR A 345 3.21 -0.61 -22.79
CA TYR A 345 4.27 -1.56 -22.44
C TYR A 345 3.80 -2.36 -21.24
N MET A 346 3.25 -3.54 -21.49
CA MET A 346 2.73 -4.46 -20.48
C MET A 346 3.86 -5.33 -19.95
N ARG A 347 4.11 -5.26 -18.64
CA ARG A 347 5.13 -6.07 -17.96
C ARG A 347 4.50 -7.03 -16.97
N TYR A 348 4.88 -8.30 -17.06
CA TYR A 348 4.29 -9.38 -16.29
C TYR A 348 5.22 -9.86 -15.17
N TYR A 349 4.66 -10.01 -13.99
CA TYR A 349 5.37 -10.42 -12.78
C TYR A 349 4.63 -11.53 -12.05
N VAL A 350 5.41 -12.27 -11.26
CA VAL A 350 4.96 -13.34 -10.39
C VAL A 350 5.41 -13.00 -8.97
N GLU A 351 4.44 -12.79 -8.07
CA GLU A 351 4.62 -12.40 -6.66
C GLU A 351 4.21 -13.50 -5.68
#